data_AF-A0A2Z5ZCI1-F1
#
_entry.id   AF-A0A2Z5ZCI1-F1
#
_cell.length_a   1.000
_cell.length_b   1.000
_cell.length_c   1.000
_cell.angle_alpha   90.00
_cell.angle_beta   90.00
_cell.angle_gamma   90.00
#
_symmetry.space_group_name_H-M   'P 1'
#
loop_
_entity.id
_entity.type
_entity.pdbx_description
1 polymer ?
#
loop_
_entity_poly.entity_id
_entity_poly.type
_entity_poly.pdbx_seq_one_letter_code
_entity_poly.pdbx_strand_id
1 'polypeptide(L)' 'MLRWRLPPYLTIRAGDGAFPIEARLSRPVWYELAALAEPGQCNGVPCMGVWSCDCFFPLSLMPSDG' A
#
# COMPACT_ATOMS: atom_id res chain seq x y z
N MET A 1 14.46 2.08 -2.21
CA MET A 1 14.25 1.09 -3.29
C MET A 1 12.86 0.48 -3.13
N LEU A 2 11.83 1.10 -3.71
CA LEU A 2 10.46 0.55 -3.68
C LEU A 2 10.39 -0.59 -4.70
N ARG A 3 10.41 -1.83 -4.20
CA ARG A 3 10.39 -3.04 -5.00
C ARG A 3 8.95 -3.35 -5.41
N TRP A 4 8.46 -2.64 -6.43
CA TRP A 4 7.08 -2.65 -6.97
C TRP A 4 6.64 -3.92 -7.71
N ARG A 5 7.16 -5.08 -7.30
CA ARG A 5 6.99 -6.35 -8.02
C ARG A 5 6.37 -7.48 -7.20
N LEU A 6 5.71 -7.16 -6.08
CA LEU A 6 4.97 -8.17 -5.31
C LEU A 6 3.52 -7.70 -5.13
N PRO A 7 2.54 -8.63 -5.18
CA PRO A 7 1.19 -8.29 -4.80
C PRO A 7 1.19 -7.75 -3.36
N PRO A 8 0.40 -6.72 -3.05
CA PRO A 8 0.41 -6.11 -1.73
C PRO A 8 -0.23 -7.05 -0.70
N TYR A 9 0.27 -6.96 0.53
CA TYR A 9 -0.20 -7.72 1.67
C TYR A 9 -0.62 -6.79 2.80
N LEU A 10 -1.61 -7.22 3.58
CA LEU A 10 -2.00 -6.60 4.83
C LEU A 10 -1.65 -7.52 5.99
N THR A 11 -1.01 -6.99 7.02
CA THR A 11 -0.81 -7.72 8.27
C THR A 11 -2.15 -7.85 8.99
N ILE A 12 -2.58 -9.08 9.25
CA ILE A 12 -3.83 -9.36 9.97
C ILE A 12 -3.56 -9.43 11.48
N ARG A 13 -2.47 -10.10 11.85
CA ARG A 13 -2.00 -10.16 13.24
C ARG A 13 -0.52 -10.49 13.31
N ALA A 14 0.11 -10.12 14.43
CA ALA A 14 1.35 -10.75 14.85
C ALA A 14 1.07 -12.25 15.03
N GLY A 15 1.79 -13.11 14.31
CA GLY A 15 1.74 -14.55 14.53
C GLY A 15 2.69 -14.96 15.66
N ASP A 16 2.99 -16.25 15.77
CA ASP A 16 3.89 -16.74 16.81
C ASP A 16 5.35 -16.36 16.50
N GLY A 17 5.81 -15.29 17.14
CA GLY A 17 7.18 -14.78 16.99
C GLY A 17 7.42 -14.11 15.64
N ALA A 18 8.31 -14.69 14.83
CA ALA A 18 8.83 -14.08 13.61
C ALA A 18 7.94 -14.26 12.37
N PHE A 19 6.79 -14.94 12.49
CA PHE A 19 5.94 -15.31 11.36
C PHE A 19 4.58 -14.61 11.44
N PRO A 20 4.44 -13.36 10.95
CA PRO A 20 3.16 -12.67 10.92
C PRO A 20 2.15 -13.39 10.01
N ILE A 21 0.86 -13.26 10.34
CA ILE A 21 -0.20 -13.68 9.41
C ILE A 21 -0.55 -12.50 8.53
N GLU A 22 -0.34 -12.69 7.23
CA GLU A 22 -0.56 -11.67 6.22
C GLU A 22 -1.61 -12.14 5.20
N ALA A 23 -2.47 -11.22 4.78
CA ALA A 23 -3.45 -11.45 3.73
C ALA A 23 -2.98 -10.81 2.43
N ARG A 24 -2.85 -11.62 1.37
CA ARG A 24 -2.59 -11.09 0.03
C ARG A 24 -3.84 -10.39 -0.50
N LEU A 25 -3.69 -9.18 -1.01
CA LEU A 25 -4.80 -8.50 -1.67
C LEU A 25 -5.15 -9.19 -3.00
N SER A 26 -6.45 -9.38 -3.21
CA SER A 26 -6.98 -9.82 -4.50
C SER A 26 -6.97 -8.66 -5.50
N ARG A 27 -7.02 -8.99 -6.80
CA ARG A 27 -7.07 -7.95 -7.85
C ARG A 27 -8.27 -7.01 -7.74
N PRO A 28 -9.51 -7.50 -7.47
CA PRO A 28 -10.65 -6.60 -7.29
C PRO A 28 -10.43 -5.60 -6.15
N VAL A 29 -10.00 -6.08 -4.98
CA VAL A 29 -9.74 -5.22 -3.82
C VAL A 29 -8.66 -4.18 -4.12
N TRP A 30 -7.62 -4.55 -4.86
CA TRP A 30 -6.60 -3.59 -5.30
C TRP A 30 -7.20 -2.45 -6.14
N TYR A 31 -8.11 -2.74 -7.06
CA TYR A 31 -8.73 -1.71 -7.88
C TYR A 31 -9.66 -0.80 -7.07
N GLU A 32 -10.40 -1.34 -6.11
CA GLU A 32 -11.20 -0.53 -5.19
C GLU A 32 -10.32 0.42 -4.37
N LEU A 33 -9.18 -0.06 -3.84
CA LEU A 33 -8.23 0.80 -3.13
C LEU A 33 -7.60 1.87 -4.05
N ALA A 34 -7.28 1.51 -5.28
CA ALA A 34 -6.75 2.45 -6.26
C ALA A 34 -7.76 3.56 -6.60
N ALA A 35 -9.06 3.26 -6.62
CA ALA A 35 -10.11 4.25 -6.84
C ALA A 35 -10.28 5.23 -5.67
N LEU A 36 -9.91 4.81 -4.45
CA LEU A 36 -9.91 5.64 -3.24
C LEU A 36 -8.57 6.34 -2.99
N ALA A 37 -7.59 6.19 -3.88
CA ALA A 37 -6.25 6.68 -3.63
C ALA A 37 -6.19 8.21 -3.64
N GLU A 38 -5.55 8.78 -2.63
CA GLU A 38 -5.30 10.20 -2.46
C GLU A 38 -3.80 10.52 -2.60
N PRO A 39 -3.44 11.74 -3.00
CA PRO A 39 -2.06 12.20 -2.98
C PRO A 39 -1.47 12.20 -1.56
N GLY A 40 -0.25 11.72 -1.42
CA GLY A 40 0.50 11.71 -0.17
C GLY A 40 2.00 11.63 -0.41
N GLN A 41 2.74 11.37 0.65
CA GLN A 41 4.19 11.23 0.60
C GLN A 41 4.65 10.02 1.39
N CYS A 42 5.57 9.24 0.82
CA CYS A 42 6.25 8.16 1.51
C CYS A 42 7.75 8.39 1.45
N ASN A 43 8.41 8.54 2.60
CA ASN A 43 9.85 8.85 2.69
C ASN A 43 10.26 10.07 1.83
N GLY A 44 9.44 11.12 1.81
CA GLY A 44 9.67 12.33 1.01
C GLY A 44 9.40 12.20 -0.48
N VAL A 45 8.91 11.04 -0.96
CA VAL A 45 8.55 10.82 -2.37
C VAL A 45 7.04 11.00 -2.55
N PRO A 46 6.59 11.90 -3.44
CA PRO A 46 5.18 12.04 -3.80
C PRO A 46 4.61 10.75 -4.39
N CYS A 47 3.47 10.30 -3.86
CA CYS A 47 2.85 9.04 -4.25
C CYS A 47 1.34 9.08 -4.04
N MET A 48 0.62 8.18 -4.72
CA MET A 48 -0.79 7.93 -4.48
C MET A 48 -0.91 6.78 -3.47
N GLY A 49 -1.82 6.89 -2.52
CA GLY A 49 -2.04 5.88 -1.50
C GLY A 49 -3.39 6.01 -0.81
N VAL A 50 -3.67 5.13 0.15
CA VAL A 50 -4.90 5.17 0.95
C VAL A 50 -4.58 5.45 2.41
N TRP A 51 -5.48 6.17 3.07
CA TRP A 51 -5.41 6.42 4.51
C TRP A 51 -6.27 5.42 5.27
N SER A 52 -5.74 4.90 6.38
CA SER A 52 -6.49 4.08 7.33
C SER A 52 -5.89 4.24 8.72
N CYS A 53 -6.73 4.57 9.71
CA CYS A 53 -6.31 4.79 11.10
C CYS A 53 -5.10 5.73 11.22
N ASP A 54 -5.15 6.91 10.59
CA ASP A 54 -4.08 7.92 10.55
C ASP A 54 -2.74 7.43 9.99
N CYS A 55 -2.72 6.28 9.30
CA CYS A 55 -1.56 5.71 8.63
C CYS A 55 -1.75 5.74 7.11
N PHE A 56 -0.72 6.15 6.38
CA PHE A 56 -0.72 6.23 4.93
C PHE A 56 -0.06 4.99 4.31
N PHE A 57 -0.79 4.32 3.41
CA PHE A 57 -0.34 3.14 2.69
C PHE A 57 -0.13 3.47 1.20
N PRO A 58 1.12 3.59 0.72
CA PRO A 58 1.40 3.93 -0.68
C PRO A 58 1.00 2.80 -1.63
N LEU A 59 0.37 3.16 -2.76
CA LEU A 59 -0.09 2.22 -3.80
C LEU A 59 0.57 2.45 -5.16
N SER A 60 0.95 3.67 -5.51
CA SER A 60 1.71 3.98 -6.72
C SER A 60 2.52 5.26 -6.58
N LEU A 61 3.56 5.42 -7.41
CA LEU A 61 4.23 6.72 -7.52
C LEU A 61 3.26 7.72 -8.17
N MET A 62 3.38 8.99 -7.78
CA MET A 62 2.66 10.04 -8.47
C MET A 62 3.21 10.11 -9.90
N PRO A 63 2.35 10.24 -10.93
CA PRO A 63 2.82 10.52 -12.27
C PRO A 63 3.70 11.78 -12.20
N SER A 64 4.92 11.72 -12.72
CA SER A 64 5.66 12.94 -12.99
C SER A 64 4.91 13.68 -14.08
N ASP A 65 4.45 14.91 -13.80
CA ASP A 65 3.90 15.80 -14.82
C ASP A 65 4.96 15.94 -15.92
N GLY A 66 4.68 15.34 -17.08
CA GLY A 66 5.49 15.40 -18.28
C GLY A 66 5.01 16.51 -19.21
#